data_AF-A0A8D0BKF9-F1
#
_entry.id   AF-A0A8D0BKF9-F1
#
_cell.length_a   1.000
_cell.length_b   1.000
_cell.length_c   1.000
_cell.angle_alpha   90.00
_cell.angle_beta   90.00
_cell.angle_gamma   90.00
#
_symmetry.space_group_name_H-M   'P 1'
#
loop_
_entity.id
_entity.type
_entity.pdbx_description
1 polymer ?
#
loop_
_entity_poly.entity_id
_entity_poly.type
_entity_poly.pdbx_seq_one_letter_code
_entity_poly.pdbx_strand_id
1 'polypeptide(L)'
;MKALQASSLTLLLIYTTVSIGWPIHTICKTDNLELKYTSCDPRQDFAFSLDSCSTAVPQTVNIRTGAILRHNINELFADVSLDVNGRNVPVFSSQVCERNRPKFSFCGKKKGEFVYYEGPVNIEFEDIPKGDFAVQVKFLNEDRLTILCANFTVRSH
;
A
#
# COMPACT_ATOMS: atom_id res chain seq x y z
N MET A 1 -46.11 -37.02 10.73
CA MET A 1 -45.66 -36.33 9.51
C MET A 1 -44.69 -35.22 9.88
N LYS A 2 -43.47 -35.28 9.30
CA LYS A 2 -42.53 -34.18 9.02
C LYS A 2 -42.18 -33.24 10.18
N ALA A 3 -41.23 -33.67 11.00
CA ALA A 3 -40.24 -32.76 11.60
C ALA A 3 -38.87 -33.18 11.04
N LEU A 4 -37.97 -32.21 10.88
CA LEU A 4 -36.71 -32.24 10.13
C LEU A 4 -36.84 -31.93 8.64
N GLN A 5 -36.61 -30.66 8.28
CA GLN A 5 -35.83 -30.23 7.11
C GLN A 5 -35.81 -28.69 7.00
N ALA A 6 -35.37 -28.00 8.05
CA ALA A 6 -35.22 -26.53 7.99
C ALA A 6 -33.92 -26.00 8.61
N SER A 7 -33.11 -26.84 9.26
CA SER A 7 -31.91 -26.38 9.99
C SER A 7 -30.60 -26.46 9.20
N SER A 8 -30.56 -27.12 8.03
CA SER A 8 -29.31 -27.27 7.26
C SER A 8 -29.02 -26.12 6.30
N LEU A 9 -30.02 -25.32 5.90
CA LEU A 9 -29.79 -24.23 4.93
C LEU A 9 -29.19 -22.97 5.57
N THR A 10 -29.50 -22.72 6.84
CA THR A 10 -28.97 -21.56 7.59
C THR A 10 -27.49 -21.69 7.94
N LEU A 11 -26.95 -22.91 8.01
CA LEU A 11 -25.52 -23.12 8.29
C LEU A 11 -24.65 -22.88 7.04
N LEU A 12 -25.20 -23.03 5.82
CA LEU A 12 -24.48 -22.74 4.56
C LEU A 12 -24.29 -21.24 4.31
N LEU A 13 -25.14 -20.38 4.88
CA LEU A 13 -24.99 -18.92 4.76
C LEU A 13 -23.86 -18.34 5.62
N ILE A 14 -23.31 -19.12 6.55
CA ILE A 14 -22.24 -18.67 7.47
C ILE A 14 -20.84 -18.93 6.88
N TYR A 15 -20.72 -19.73 5.81
CA TYR A 15 -19.42 -20.19 5.29
C TYR A 15 -18.83 -19.38 4.14
N THR A 16 -19.45 -18.29 3.71
CA THR A 16 -18.82 -17.38 2.74
C THR A 16 -18.25 -16.16 3.44
N THR A 17 -17.41 -16.35 4.47
CA THR A 17 -16.33 -15.37 4.68
C THR A 17 -15.30 -15.64 3.59
N VAL A 18 -15.65 -15.31 2.34
CA VAL A 18 -14.63 -15.01 1.34
C VAL A 18 -13.80 -13.95 2.03
N SER A 19 -12.53 -14.24 2.30
CA SER A 19 -11.57 -13.23 2.72
C SER A 19 -11.40 -12.31 1.51
N ILE A 20 -12.39 -11.45 1.26
CA ILE A 20 -12.35 -10.42 0.24
C ILE A 20 -11.22 -9.53 0.72
N GLY A 21 -10.07 -9.58 0.04
CA GLY A 21 -8.96 -8.69 0.32
C GLY A 21 -9.41 -7.23 0.25
N TRP A 22 -8.51 -6.31 0.61
CA TRP A 22 -8.83 -4.89 0.48
C TRP A 22 -9.20 -4.54 -0.97
N PRO A 23 -10.07 -3.52 -1.16
CA PRO A 23 -10.47 -3.11 -2.50
C PRO A 23 -9.27 -2.64 -3.34
N ILE A 24 -9.44 -2.74 -4.65
CA ILE A 24 -8.49 -2.16 -5.61
C ILE A 24 -8.86 -0.68 -5.79
N HIS A 25 -7.91 0.20 -5.48
CA HIS A 25 -8.05 1.64 -5.68
C HIS A 25 -7.37 2.06 -6.98
N THR A 26 -8.07 2.87 -7.76
CA THR A 26 -7.46 3.51 -8.95
C THR A 26 -6.88 4.85 -8.53
N ILE A 27 -5.57 4.99 -8.65
CA ILE A 27 -4.87 6.26 -8.38
C ILE A 27 -5.03 7.15 -9.61
N CYS A 28 -4.79 6.59 -10.79
CA CYS A 28 -5.08 7.26 -12.04
C CYS A 28 -5.21 6.29 -13.19
N LYS A 29 -5.89 6.77 -14.23
CA LYS A 29 -6.12 6.07 -15.48
C LYS A 29 -6.19 7.09 -16.61
N THR A 30 -5.12 7.17 -17.39
CA THR A 30 -5.02 7.96 -18.62
C THR A 30 -4.80 7.01 -19.80
N ASP A 31 -4.69 7.55 -21.01
CA ASP A 31 -4.43 6.75 -22.21
C ASP A 31 -3.06 6.06 -22.18
N ASN A 32 -2.07 6.67 -21.50
CA ASN A 32 -0.68 6.19 -21.48
C ASN A 32 -0.24 5.61 -20.12
N LEU A 33 -1.02 5.80 -19.05
CA LEU A 33 -0.68 5.35 -17.71
C LEU A 33 -1.91 4.93 -16.90
N GLU A 34 -1.92 3.69 -16.42
CA GLU A 34 -2.87 3.20 -15.41
C GLU A 34 -2.10 2.78 -14.15
N LEU A 35 -2.42 3.41 -13.02
CA LEU A 35 -1.83 3.11 -11.71
C LEU A 35 -2.93 2.75 -10.73
N LYS A 36 -2.81 1.56 -10.14
CA LYS A 36 -3.74 1.04 -9.13
C LYS A 36 -2.96 0.54 -7.92
N TYR A 37 -3.61 0.46 -6.77
CA TYR A 37 -3.06 -0.27 -5.63
C TYR A 37 -4.11 -1.05 -4.86
N THR A 38 -3.64 -2.02 -4.10
CA THR A 38 -4.41 -2.76 -3.11
C THR A 38 -3.58 -2.92 -1.86
N SER A 39 -4.17 -2.66 -0.69
CA SER A 39 -3.46 -2.92 0.57
C SER A 39 -3.17 -4.42 0.72
N CYS A 40 -1.93 -4.73 1.08
CA CYS A 40 -1.50 -6.08 1.45
C CYS A 40 -1.30 -6.26 2.96
N ASP A 41 -1.65 -5.26 3.78
CA ASP A 41 -1.72 -5.41 5.23
C ASP A 41 -3.06 -6.08 5.58
N PRO A 42 -3.08 -7.28 6.17
CA PRO A 42 -4.33 -7.95 6.52
C PRO A 42 -5.18 -7.17 7.55
N ARG A 43 -4.65 -6.13 8.19
CA ARG A 43 -5.30 -5.42 9.29
C ARG A 43 -6.02 -4.14 8.89
N GLN A 44 -5.65 -3.51 7.78
CA GLN A 44 -6.27 -2.27 7.33
C GLN A 44 -5.99 -1.94 5.86
N ASP A 45 -6.90 -1.16 5.30
CA ASP A 45 -6.64 -0.35 4.11
C ASP A 45 -6.05 1.02 4.49
N PHE A 46 -5.64 1.79 3.50
CA PHE A 46 -5.18 3.16 3.68
C PHE A 46 -5.61 4.04 2.51
N ALA A 47 -5.61 5.35 2.69
CA ALA A 47 -5.86 6.29 1.60
C ALA A 47 -4.54 6.67 0.93
N PHE A 48 -4.52 6.71 -0.40
CA PHE A 48 -3.38 7.17 -1.18
C PHE A 48 -3.84 7.83 -2.48
N SER A 49 -3.23 8.96 -2.84
CA SER A 49 -3.43 9.64 -4.11
C SER A 49 -2.15 10.33 -4.59
N LEU A 50 -2.07 10.56 -5.90
CA LEU A 50 -1.06 11.41 -6.54
C LEU A 50 -1.72 12.70 -7.01
N ASP A 51 -1.05 13.84 -6.84
CA ASP A 51 -1.59 15.14 -7.30
C ASP A 51 -1.67 15.22 -8.83
N SER A 52 -0.68 14.67 -9.53
CA SER A 52 -0.66 14.60 -10.99
C SER A 52 -0.20 13.21 -11.45
N CYS A 53 -0.80 12.73 -12.54
CA CYS A 53 -0.37 11.50 -13.19
C CYS A 53 0.13 11.79 -14.59
N SER A 54 1.42 11.59 -14.80
CA SER A 54 2.11 11.71 -16.08
C SER A 54 3.12 10.58 -16.23
N THR A 55 3.37 10.17 -17.48
CA THR A 55 4.43 9.19 -17.81
C THR A 55 5.82 9.77 -17.66
N ALA A 56 5.98 11.07 -17.93
CA ALA A 56 7.13 11.85 -17.47
C ALA A 56 6.99 12.03 -15.97
N VAL A 57 7.65 11.19 -15.19
CA VAL A 57 7.66 11.33 -13.74
C VAL A 57 8.71 12.38 -13.39
N PRO A 58 8.33 13.58 -12.94
CA PRO A 58 9.31 14.46 -12.34
C PRO A 58 9.99 13.69 -11.19
N GLN A 59 11.30 13.89 -10.99
CA GLN A 59 12.09 13.26 -9.91
C GLN A 59 11.44 13.39 -8.53
N THR A 60 10.51 14.34 -8.39
CA THR A 60 9.68 14.55 -7.23
C THR A 60 8.20 14.53 -7.63
N VAL A 61 7.40 13.67 -6.98
CA VAL A 61 5.93 13.67 -7.11
C VAL A 61 5.28 14.03 -5.79
N ASN A 62 4.20 14.82 -5.84
CA ASN A 62 3.41 15.09 -4.65
C ASN A 62 2.38 13.99 -4.44
N ILE A 63 2.36 13.45 -3.22
CA ILE A 63 1.43 12.40 -2.81
C ILE A 63 0.59 12.89 -1.65
N ARG A 64 -0.57 12.27 -1.47
CA ARG A 64 -1.34 12.33 -0.24
C ARG A 64 -1.58 10.92 0.26
N THR A 65 -1.31 10.67 1.53
CA THR A 65 -1.54 9.37 2.15
C THR A 65 -2.08 9.52 3.56
N GLY A 66 -2.99 8.63 3.94
CA GLY A 66 -3.67 8.68 5.22
C GLY A 66 -3.91 7.28 5.79
N ALA A 67 -3.48 7.03 7.02
CA ALA A 67 -3.68 5.74 7.69
C ALA A 67 -3.69 5.85 9.22
N ILE A 68 -4.32 4.88 9.88
CA ILE A 68 -4.21 4.70 11.33
C ILE A 68 -2.98 3.85 11.62
N LEU A 69 -2.12 4.27 12.53
CA LEU A 69 -0.93 3.50 12.89
C LEU A 69 -1.29 2.29 13.75
N ARG A 70 -0.80 1.11 13.35
CA ARG A 70 -1.00 -0.14 14.11
C ARG A 70 0.16 -0.46 15.04
N HIS A 71 1.29 0.18 14.83
CA HIS A 71 2.49 0.14 15.66
C HIS A 71 3.12 1.54 15.76
N ASN A 72 4.05 1.72 16.70
CA ASN A 72 4.82 2.94 16.81
C ASN A 72 5.77 3.07 15.61
N ILE A 73 6.11 4.29 15.22
CA ILE A 73 7.05 4.60 14.13
C ILE A 73 8.19 5.48 14.61
N ASN A 74 8.94 5.01 15.62
CA ASN A 74 10.14 5.73 16.05
C ASN A 74 11.23 5.67 14.97
N GLU A 75 11.28 4.54 14.25
CA GLU A 75 11.97 4.39 12.98
C GLU A 75 10.99 3.84 11.94
N LEU A 76 11.27 4.11 10.67
CA LEU A 76 10.41 3.69 9.57
C LEU A 76 11.28 3.41 8.35
N PHE A 77 11.13 2.23 7.77
CA PHE A 77 11.83 1.75 6.58
C PHE A 77 10.83 1.54 5.46
N ALA A 78 11.14 2.03 4.27
CA ALA A 78 10.37 1.79 3.05
C ALA A 78 11.11 0.76 2.20
N ASP A 79 10.55 -0.44 2.11
CA ASP A 79 11.06 -1.53 1.28
C ASP A 79 10.21 -1.64 0.00
N VAL A 80 10.87 -1.64 -1.16
CA VAL A 80 10.23 -1.75 -2.48
C VAL A 80 10.71 -3.02 -3.17
N SER A 81 9.78 -3.78 -3.72
CA SER A 81 10.05 -5.00 -4.47
C SER A 81 9.26 -5.01 -5.77
N LEU A 82 9.82 -5.59 -6.83
CA LEU A 82 9.12 -5.88 -8.08
C LEU A 82 8.55 -7.28 -8.04
N ASP A 83 7.32 -7.46 -8.49
CA ASP A 83 6.78 -8.79 -8.78
C ASP A 83 7.33 -9.27 -10.12
N VAL A 84 8.12 -10.33 -10.08
CA VAL A 84 8.62 -11.04 -11.26
C VAL A 84 8.12 -12.48 -11.18
N ASN A 85 7.13 -12.80 -12.02
CA ASN A 85 6.50 -14.13 -12.11
C ASN A 85 5.94 -14.64 -10.75
N GLY A 86 5.26 -13.76 -10.01
CA GLY A 86 4.66 -14.06 -8.71
C GLY A 86 5.66 -14.08 -7.55
N ARG A 87 6.90 -13.63 -7.77
CA ARG A 87 7.94 -13.53 -6.75
C ARG A 87 8.32 -12.07 -6.55
N ASN A 88 8.30 -11.61 -5.30
CA ASN A 88 8.77 -10.28 -4.94
C ASN A 88 10.30 -10.25 -4.88
N VAL A 89 10.92 -9.56 -5.82
CA VAL A 89 12.36 -9.31 -5.89
C VAL A 89 12.62 -7.92 -5.30
N PRO A 90 13.36 -7.80 -4.17
CA PRO A 90 13.70 -6.50 -3.59
C PRO A 90 14.51 -5.65 -4.57
N VAL A 91 14.15 -4.38 -4.72
CA VAL A 91 14.85 -3.44 -5.61
C VAL A 91 15.38 -2.21 -4.90
N PHE A 92 14.74 -1.79 -3.82
CA PHE A 92 15.12 -0.58 -3.09
C PHE A 92 14.69 -0.68 -1.63
N SER A 93 15.48 -0.08 -0.74
CA SER A 93 15.14 0.09 0.67
C SER A 93 15.69 1.42 1.16
N SER A 94 14.89 2.20 1.87
CA SER A 94 15.33 3.46 2.47
C SER A 94 14.79 3.66 3.87
N GLN A 95 15.53 4.44 4.67
CA GLN A 95 15.09 4.87 5.98
C GLN A 95 14.35 6.22 5.86
N VAL A 96 13.07 6.20 6.20
CA VAL A 96 12.16 7.34 6.15
C VAL A 96 12.19 8.11 7.47
N CYS A 97 12.15 7.39 8.59
CA CYS A 97 12.29 7.97 9.92
C CYS A 97 13.55 7.46 10.60
N GLU A 98 14.41 8.40 10.99
CA GLU A 98 15.58 8.17 11.82
C GLU A 98 15.26 8.63 13.25
N ARG A 99 15.55 7.77 14.25
CA ARG A 99 15.20 8.03 15.66
C ARG A 99 15.67 9.39 16.18
N ASN A 100 16.86 9.82 15.78
CA ASN A 100 17.50 11.04 16.29
C ASN A 100 17.51 12.20 15.29
N ARG A 101 17.03 11.99 14.06
CA ARG A 101 17.06 12.98 12.96
C ARG A 101 15.79 12.85 12.09
N PRO A 102 14.59 13.05 12.66
CA PRO A 102 13.35 12.88 11.91
C PRO A 102 13.26 13.90 10.77
N LYS A 103 13.18 13.41 9.53
CA LYS A 103 12.99 14.26 8.34
C LYS A 103 11.53 14.67 8.15
N PHE A 104 10.60 13.80 8.57
CA PHE A 104 9.16 14.01 8.42
C PHE A 104 8.49 14.24 9.77
N SER A 105 7.51 15.13 9.80
CA SER A 105 6.75 15.48 11.00
C SER A 105 5.95 14.31 11.59
N PHE A 106 5.67 13.27 10.80
CA PHE A 106 4.97 12.07 11.29
C PHE A 106 5.89 11.09 12.03
N CYS A 107 7.22 11.24 11.94
CA CYS A 107 8.15 10.36 12.65
C CYS A 107 7.97 10.46 14.17
N GLY A 108 8.00 9.33 14.86
CA GLY A 108 7.80 9.25 16.32
C GLY A 108 6.34 9.10 16.79
N LYS A 109 5.37 9.19 15.86
CA LYS A 109 3.96 8.92 16.17
C LYS A 109 3.76 7.49 16.69
N LYS A 110 2.72 7.35 17.52
CA LYS A 110 2.39 6.16 18.29
C LYS A 110 1.25 5.39 17.67
N LYS A 111 1.20 4.10 18.03
CA LYS A 111 0.07 3.22 17.71
C LYS A 111 -1.26 3.87 18.09
N GLY A 112 -2.22 3.80 17.16
CA GLY A 112 -3.57 4.35 17.31
C GLY A 112 -3.72 5.76 16.75
N GLU A 113 -2.63 6.50 16.52
CA GLU A 113 -2.71 7.82 15.91
C GLU A 113 -3.03 7.72 14.41
N PHE A 114 -3.80 8.70 13.91
CA PHE A 114 -3.94 8.92 12.47
C PHE A 114 -2.74 9.70 11.95
N VAL A 115 -2.15 9.20 10.86
CA VAL A 115 -1.11 9.86 10.08
C VAL A 115 -1.73 10.33 8.78
N TYR A 116 -1.55 11.62 8.49
CA TYR A 116 -1.82 12.21 7.19
C TYR A 116 -0.51 12.85 6.71
N TYR A 117 -0.11 12.53 5.49
CA TYR A 117 1.01 13.14 4.82
C TYR A 117 0.55 13.67 3.47
N GLU A 118 0.90 14.93 3.19
CA GLU A 118 0.71 15.60 1.91
C GLU A 118 2.02 16.31 1.60
N GLY A 119 2.66 15.93 0.50
CA GLY A 119 3.94 16.52 0.14
C GLY A 119 4.76 15.70 -0.87
N PRO A 120 5.97 16.21 -1.18
CA PRO A 120 6.84 15.65 -2.19
C PRO A 120 7.54 14.36 -1.72
N VAL A 121 7.53 13.34 -2.57
CA VAL A 121 8.43 12.18 -2.46
C VAL A 121 9.34 12.13 -3.68
N ASN A 122 10.61 11.84 -3.43
CA ASN A 122 11.58 11.64 -4.51
C ASN A 122 11.48 10.21 -5.03
N ILE A 123 11.38 10.08 -6.34
CA ILE A 123 11.46 8.81 -7.04
C ILE A 123 12.87 8.74 -7.64
N GLU A 124 13.65 7.74 -7.23
CA GLU A 124 15.04 7.57 -7.67
C GLU A 124 15.18 7.00 -9.11
N PHE A 125 14.09 6.95 -9.86
CA PHE A 125 14.06 6.47 -11.24
C PHE A 125 13.72 7.65 -12.17
N GLU A 126 14.49 7.80 -13.25
CA GLU A 126 14.31 8.91 -14.20
C GLU A 126 13.00 8.82 -14.99
N ASP A 127 12.54 7.59 -15.30
CA ASP A 127 11.30 7.34 -16.02
C ASP A 127 10.60 6.07 -15.49
N ILE A 128 9.26 6.03 -15.60
CA ILE A 128 8.48 4.79 -15.42
C ILE A 128 8.78 3.86 -16.59
N PRO A 129 9.31 2.63 -16.35
CA PRO A 129 9.52 1.67 -17.42
C PRO A 129 8.23 1.41 -18.21
N LYS A 130 8.34 1.28 -19.53
CA LYS A 130 7.20 0.85 -20.36
C LYS A 130 6.84 -0.60 -20.05
N GLY A 131 5.55 -0.90 -20.13
CA GLY A 131 4.99 -2.23 -19.94
C GLY A 131 4.12 -2.35 -18.69
N ASP A 132 3.74 -3.60 -18.43
CA ASP A 132 2.88 -3.99 -17.32
C ASP A 132 3.74 -4.63 -16.24
N PHE A 133 3.72 -4.06 -15.04
CA PHE A 133 4.48 -4.59 -13.90
C PHE A 133 3.76 -4.32 -12.59
N ALA A 134 4.10 -5.11 -11.58
CA ALA A 134 3.60 -4.93 -10.23
C ALA A 134 4.74 -4.62 -9.26
N VAL A 135 4.45 -3.71 -8.33
CA VAL A 135 5.40 -3.22 -7.33
C VAL A 135 4.80 -3.42 -5.97
N GLN A 136 5.51 -4.06 -5.04
CA GLN A 136 5.14 -4.10 -3.65
C GLN A 136 5.94 -3.05 -2.87
N VAL A 137 5.24 -2.23 -2.10
CA VAL A 137 5.84 -1.28 -1.16
C VAL A 137 5.41 -1.65 0.25
N LYS A 138 6.39 -1.76 1.16
CA LYS A 138 6.17 -2.05 2.57
C LYS A 138 6.83 -0.99 3.43
N PHE A 139 6.07 -0.41 4.34
CA PHE A 139 6.61 0.39 5.42
C PHE A 139 6.71 -0.47 6.68
N LEU A 140 7.91 -0.53 7.26
CA LEU A 140 8.22 -1.35 8.44
C LEU A 140 8.78 -0.48 9.56
N ASN A 141 8.43 -0.76 10.81
CA ASN A 141 8.97 -0.03 11.96
C ASN A 141 10.31 -0.61 12.46
N GLU A 142 10.81 -0.12 13.59
CA GLU A 142 12.03 -0.58 14.26
C GLU A 142 12.05 -2.10 14.54
N ASP A 143 10.88 -2.71 14.77
CA ASP A 143 10.72 -4.13 15.07
C ASP A 143 10.43 -4.97 13.80
N ARG A 144 10.57 -4.38 12.61
CA ARG A 144 10.22 -4.96 11.31
C ARG A 144 8.73 -5.34 11.18
N LEU A 145 7.86 -4.73 11.98
CA LEU A 145 6.42 -4.89 11.90
C LEU A 145 5.85 -4.01 10.78
N THR A 146 4.91 -4.55 10.02
CA THR A 146 4.25 -3.82 8.93
C THR A 146 3.40 -2.67 9.47
N ILE A 147 3.73 -1.47 9.00
CA ILE A 147 2.97 -0.23 9.22
C ILE A 147 1.98 -0.01 8.08
N LEU A 148 2.45 -0.16 6.84
CA LEU A 148 1.65 -0.13 5.63
C LEU A 148 2.22 -1.12 4.61
N CYS A 149 1.35 -1.70 3.79
CA CYS A 149 1.74 -2.58 2.70
C CYS A 149 0.81 -2.32 1.52
N ALA A 150 1.38 -2.14 0.33
CA ALA A 150 0.62 -1.91 -0.88
C ALA A 150 1.21 -2.70 -2.05
N ASN A 151 0.34 -3.39 -2.78
CA ASN A 151 0.64 -3.95 -4.08
C ASN A 151 0.12 -2.97 -5.13
N PHE A 152 1.03 -2.33 -5.85
CA PHE A 152 0.74 -1.47 -6.98
C PHE A 152 0.74 -2.28 -8.27
N THR A 153 -0.17 -1.92 -9.18
CA THR A 153 -0.16 -2.37 -10.57
C THR A 153 0.05 -1.15 -11.44
N VAL A 154 1.08 -1.20 -12.28
CA VAL A 154 1.45 -0.15 -13.21
C VAL A 154 1.29 -0.68 -14.63
N ARG A 155 0.58 0.07 -15.48
CA ARG A 155 0.54 -0.14 -16.92
C ARG A 155 0.96 1.15 -17.61
N SER A 156 2.07 1.08 -18.32
CA SER A 156 2.69 2.23 -18.99
C SER A 156 2.84 1.94 -20.49
N HIS A 157 2.25 2.78 -21.35
CA HIS A 157 2.20 2.60 -22.80
C HIS A 157 3.04 3.66 -23.54
#